data_AF-A0A976P0P2-F1
#
_entry.id   AF-A0A976P0P2-F1
#
_cell.length_a   1.000
_cell.length_b   1.000
_cell.length_c   1.000
_cell.angle_alpha   90.00
_cell.angle_beta   90.00
_cell.angle_gamma   90.00
#
_symmetry.space_group_name_H-M   'P 1'
#
loop_
_entity.id
_entity.type
_entity.pdbx_description
1 polymer ?
#
loop_
_entity_poly.entity_id
_entity_poly.type
_entity_poly.pdbx_seq_one_letter_code
_entity_poly.pdbx_strand_id
1 'polypeptide(L)'
;MTVRFRRGGERLQLPGRPMKPLKDLFQEEGVPPWLRGLWPILWRGDQIAGLPGLWVCEGFLPQSGDDQLGLLWDPGDAAQD
;
A
#
# COMPACT_ATOMS: atom_id res chain seq x y z
N MET A 1 -11.16 5.41 8.70
CA MET A 1 -10.26 4.98 7.61
C MET A 1 -10.51 5.87 6.41
N THR A 2 -9.49 6.23 5.64
CA THR A 2 -9.65 6.97 4.38
C THR A 2 -8.76 6.39 3.30
N VAL A 3 -9.24 6.34 2.06
CA VAL A 3 -8.40 6.03 0.90
C VAL A 3 -7.93 7.33 0.28
N ARG A 4 -6.62 7.42 0.00
CA ARG A 4 -6.01 8.58 -0.66
C ARG A 4 -4.99 8.08 -1.68
N PHE A 5 -4.79 8.84 -2.75
CA PHE A 5 -3.73 8.57 -3.71
C PHE A 5 -2.41 9.19 -3.30
N ARG A 6 -1.35 8.73 -3.96
CA ARG A 6 0.02 9.16 -3.71
C ARG A 6 0.19 10.66 -4.02
N ARG A 7 0.81 11.37 -3.08
CA ARG A 7 1.23 12.77 -3.19
C ARG A 7 2.76 12.93 -3.23
N GLY A 8 3.49 11.87 -2.85
CA GLY A 8 4.94 11.87 -2.77
C GLY A 8 5.43 12.11 -1.33
N GLY A 9 6.53 11.45 -0.97
CA GLY A 9 7.11 11.51 0.38
C GLY A 9 6.58 10.46 1.36
N GLU A 10 5.61 9.63 0.95
CA GLU A 10 5.09 8.54 1.77
C GLU A 10 6.18 7.55 2.15
N ARG A 11 6.12 7.06 3.38
CA ARG A 11 7.02 6.03 3.90
C ARG A 11 6.20 4.95 4.59
N LEU A 12 6.59 3.70 4.35
CA LEU A 12 5.94 2.54 4.94
C LEU A 12 6.94 1.76 5.77
N GLN A 13 6.46 1.22 6.88
CA GLN A 13 7.14 0.20 7.64
C GLN A 13 6.41 -1.12 7.41
N LEU A 14 7.02 -1.97 6.58
CA LEU A 14 6.51 -3.31 6.31
C LEU A 14 6.92 -4.28 7.44
N PRO A 15 6.16 -5.36 7.66
CA PRO A 15 6.45 -6.35 8.69
C PRO A 15 7.90 -6.84 8.69
N GLY A 16 8.62 -6.65 9.79
CA GLY A 16 10.01 -7.08 9.94
C GLY A 16 11.02 -6.34 9.06
N ARG A 17 10.66 -5.20 8.45
CA ARG A 17 11.54 -4.42 7.56
C ARG A 17 11.73 -2.99 8.08
N PRO A 18 12.88 -2.34 7.79
CA PRO A 18 13.07 -0.93 8.09
C PRO A 18 12.08 -0.05 7.30
N MET A 19 11.79 1.14 7.82
CA MET A 19 10.92 2.11 7.14
C MET A 19 11.54 2.62 5.84
N LYS A 20 10.83 2.46 4.72
CA LYS A 20 11.31 2.84 3.38
C LYS A 20 10.34 3.79 2.68
N PRO A 21 10.85 4.69 1.81
CA PRO A 21 10.00 5.47 0.91
C PRO A 21 9.13 4.57 0.03
N LEU A 22 7.87 4.94 -0.16
CA LEU A 22 6.93 4.17 -0.98
C LEU A 22 7.41 4.04 -2.44
N LYS A 23 8.14 5.04 -2.94
CA LYS A 23 8.71 5.00 -4.30
C LYS A 23 9.69 3.82 -4.48
N ASP A 24 10.48 3.52 -3.45
CA ASP A 24 11.50 2.47 -3.49
C ASP A 24 10.83 1.10 -3.37
N LEU A 25 9.82 0.99 -2.50
CA LEU A 25 8.99 -0.21 -2.39
C LEU A 25 8.27 -0.54 -3.70
N PHE A 26 7.68 0.45 -4.38
CA PHE A 26 7.10 0.23 -5.70
C PHE A 26 8.12 -0.18 -6.75
N GLN A 27 9.35 0.32 -6.66
CA GLN A 27 10.41 -0.09 -7.58
C GLN A 27 10.84 -1.55 -7.32
N GLU A 28 10.95 -1.95 -6.06
CA GLU A 28 11.27 -3.33 -5.67
C GLU A 28 10.20 -4.32 -6.10
N GLU A 29 8.93 -3.93 -6.02
CA GLU A 29 7.77 -4.73 -6.44
C GLU A 29 7.53 -4.70 -7.96
N GLY A 30 8.36 -3.97 -8.71
CA GLY A 30 8.22 -3.85 -10.16
C GLY A 30 6.97 -3.10 -10.62
N VAL A 31 6.33 -2.31 -9.74
CA VAL A 31 5.14 -1.53 -10.10
C VAL A 31 5.51 -0.47 -11.13
N PRO A 32 4.87 -0.43 -12.30
CA PRO A 32 5.19 0.53 -13.35
C PRO A 32 5.00 2.00 -12.91
N PRO A 33 5.86 2.94 -13.31
CA PRO A 33 5.79 4.33 -12.87
C PRO A 33 4.42 5.01 -13.06
N TRP A 34 3.72 4.72 -14.17
CA TRP A 34 2.40 5.27 -14.47
C TRP A 34 1.32 4.78 -13.51
N LEU A 35 1.43 3.53 -13.05
CA LEU A 35 0.46 2.92 -12.14
C LEU A 35 0.62 3.42 -10.70
N ARG A 36 1.84 3.81 -10.30
CA ARG A 36 2.15 4.23 -8.91
C ARG A 36 1.33 5.41 -8.42
N GLY A 37 0.88 6.31 -9.31
CA GLY A 37 0.03 7.44 -8.94
C GLY A 37 -1.43 7.04 -8.71
N LEU A 38 -1.86 5.95 -9.35
CA LEU A 38 -3.23 5.44 -9.30
C LEU A 38 -3.44 4.42 -8.18
N TRP A 39 -2.35 3.90 -7.59
CA TRP A 39 -2.47 2.91 -6.53
C TRP A 39 -3.12 3.54 -5.27
N PRO A 40 -4.25 3.00 -4.78
CA PRO A 40 -4.89 3.51 -3.58
C PRO A 40 -4.01 3.24 -2.35
N ILE A 41 -3.93 4.20 -1.44
CA ILE A 41 -3.26 4.04 -0.16
C ILE A 41 -4.32 4.11 0.92
N LEU A 42 -4.36 3.11 1.79
CA LEU A 42 -5.26 3.10 2.94
C LEU A 42 -4.61 3.83 4.12
N TRP A 43 -5.34 4.78 4.71
CA TRP A 43 -4.90 5.58 5.84
C TRP A 43 -5.78 5.40 7.08
N ARG A 44 -5.16 5.40 8.25
CA ARG A 44 -5.78 5.60 9.55
C ARG A 44 -5.24 6.89 10.17
N GLY A 45 -6.01 7.97 10.06
CA GLY A 45 -5.51 9.30 10.40
C GLY A 45 -4.36 9.68 9.46
N ASP A 46 -3.18 9.89 10.04
CA ASP A 46 -1.96 10.27 9.32
C ASP A 46 -0.98 9.11 9.12
N GLN A 47 -1.39 7.89 9.49
CA GLN A 47 -0.59 6.68 9.28
C GLN A 47 -1.11 5.90 8.08
N ILE A 48 -0.17 5.36 7.30
CA ILE A 48 -0.48 4.41 6.23
C ILE A 48 -0.73 3.04 6.85
N ALA A 49 -1.91 2.50 6.59
CA ALA A 49 -2.30 1.16 7.04
C ALA A 49 -1.84 0.07 6.06
N GLY A 50 -1.81 0.39 4.77
CA GLY A 50 -1.38 -0.55 3.74
C GLY A 50 -1.71 -0.05 2.34
N LEU A 51 -1.26 -0.83 1.36
CA LEU A 51 -1.62 -0.68 -0.05
C LEU A 51 -2.39 -1.94 -0.46
N PRO A 52 -3.65 -1.82 -0.91
CA PRO A 52 -4.44 -2.96 -1.35
C PRO A 52 -3.71 -3.77 -2.43
N GLY A 53 -3.78 -5.09 -2.33
CA GLY A 53 -3.13 -6.03 -3.24
C GLY A 53 -1.63 -6.21 -3.04
N LEU A 54 -0.94 -5.36 -2.27
CA LEU A 54 0.50 -5.44 -2.07
C LEU A 54 0.88 -5.69 -0.61
N TRP A 55 0.48 -4.78 0.28
CA TRP A 55 1.08 -4.72 1.62
C TRP A 55 0.11 -4.28 2.70
N VAL A 56 0.30 -4.84 3.89
CA VAL A 56 -0.19 -4.34 5.17
C VAL A 56 1.00 -3.83 5.97
N CYS A 57 0.90 -2.65 6.57
CA CYS A 57 1.97 -2.10 7.41
C CYS A 57 2.03 -2.79 8.77
N GLU A 58 3.22 -2.85 9.39
CA GLU A 58 3.49 -3.56 10.66
C GLU A 58 2.43 -3.29 11.75
N GLY A 59 2.08 -2.01 11.99
CA GLY A 59 1.11 -1.62 13.02
C GLY A 59 -0.36 -1.95 12.71
N PHE A 60 -0.62 -2.59 11.57
CA PHE A 60 -1.94 -2.91 11.05
C PHE A 60 -2.11 -4.39 10.69
N LEU A 61 -1.15 -5.22 11.08
CA LEU A 61 -1.27 -6.67 10.94
C LEU A 61 -2.47 -7.18 11.75
N PRO A 62 -3.19 -8.20 11.26
CA PRO A 62 -4.23 -8.86 12.03
C PRO A 62 -3.64 -9.49 13.29
N GLN A 63 -4.34 -9.33 14.42
CA GLN A 63 -3.92 -9.92 15.70
C GLN A 63 -4.28 -11.41 15.81
N SER A 64 -5.28 -11.85 15.05
CA SER A 64 -5.72 -13.24 14.92
C SER A 64 -6.26 -13.48 13.51
N GLY A 65 -6.26 -14.75 13.07
CA GLY A 65 -6.72 -15.12 11.73
C GLY A 65 -8.24 -15.09 11.53
N ASP A 66 -9.01 -15.04 12.61
CA ASP A 66 -10.46 -15.22 12.57
C ASP A 66 -11.23 -13.95 12.15
N ASP A 67 -10.59 -12.78 12.16
CA ASP A 67 -11.26 -11.49 11.93
C ASP A 67 -10.40 -10.54 11.08
N GLN A 68 -9.93 -11.04 9.93
CA GLN A 68 -9.11 -10.28 8.99
C GLN A 68 -9.90 -9.87 7.73
N LEU A 69 -9.59 -8.68 7.21
CA LEU A 69 -10.15 -8.19 5.94
C LEU A 69 -9.06 -8.16 4.87
N GLY A 70 -9.31 -8.80 3.74
CA GLY A 70 -8.50 -8.65 2.53
C GLY A 70 -8.83 -7.35 1.81
N LEU A 71 -7.80 -6.59 1.43
CA LEU A 71 -7.94 -5.40 0.60
C LEU A 71 -7.30 -5.66 -0.75
N LEU A 72 -8.12 -5.70 -1.79
CA LEU A 72 -7.69 -5.85 -3.17
C LEU A 72 -7.98 -4.56 -3.93
N TRP A 73 -7.12 -4.25 -4.89
CA TRP A 73 -7.34 -3.17 -5.84
C TRP A 73 -7.25 -3.72 -7.25
N ASP A 74 -8.24 -3.37 -8.06
CA ASP A 74 -8.30 -3.67 -9.47
C ASP A 74 -8.11 -2.35 -10.25
N PRO A 75 -7.00 -2.18 -10.99
CA PRO A 75 -6.79 -1.03 -11.85
C PRO A 75 -7.67 -1.05 -13.11
N GLY A 76 -8.39 -2.14 -13.38
CA GLY A 76 -9.11 -2.37 -14.63
C GLY A 76 -8.15 -2.34 -15.82
N ASP A 77 -8.61 -1.74 -16.92
CA ASP A 77 -7.82 -1.65 -18.17
C ASP A 77 -6.56 -0.77 -18.05
N ALA A 78 -6.42 0.03 -16.98
CA ALA A 78 -5.26 0.90 -16.78
C ALA A 78 -3.95 0.15 -16.47
N ALA A 79 -3.98 -1.17 -16.29
CA ALA A 79 -2.79 -2.00 -16.09
C ALA A 79 -2.30 -2.74 -17.35
N GLN A 80 -2.95 -2.56 -18.51
CA GLN A 80 -2.66 -3.33 -19.73
C GLN A 80 -1.71 -2.63 -20.73
N ASP A 81 -1.09 -1.52 -20.36
CA ASP A 81 -0.05 -0.83 -21.15
C ASP A 81 1.37 -1.17 -20.67
#